data_AF-A0AAE8LPH3-F1
#
_entry.id   AF-A0AAE8LPH3-F1
#
_cell.length_a   1.000
_cell.length_b   1.000
_cell.length_c   1.000
_cell.angle_alpha   90.00
_cell.angle_beta   90.00
_cell.angle_gamma   90.00
#
_symmetry.space_group_name_H-M   'P 1'
#
loop_
_entity.id
_entity.type
_entity.pdbx_description
1 polymer ?
#
loop_
_entity_poly.entity_id
_entity_poly.type
_entity_poly.pdbx_seq_one_letter_code
_entity_poly.pdbx_strand_id
1 'polypeptide(L)'
;MNFVSGSGDGFSCNASGQAITCTKTNGLTVGQNATITLVVNVNSAATGTITNLASVDAATTPDPNPNNDNSSTTDPVQTRNLDLALTKSHLASSFAIGHQGTYSLEVKNVGNITITNPITITDTLPLELSYNSAVGQGWSCSVTTQGNTSTQEVVTCISNDDLAPGQTNTVDIVVDIGPTTPTGTNSITNSAIVTTLGDADTNNNTDTDPTSITGSADLSVDKAHSGNFTKEAQGVYTLTVKNESASTADATGIQLIDQLPDGLYYVSGTGTDWTCPLVSFTAPGPPTPEDLRDIECSYNGTLTPGATAPTLTITVYVQDTAPSTLENFVTVFGDQPDPNDDNNTDLDRTTITDGVANAPDLILVKRITAVISENNTTNYTVYRDDTSSDSTAANDNAPFWPGYSAGNQSNTFTVGELGLEAKPNDTVEYTIYFLNQGNAPASNIKICDRLSQYLDYSPDAYGSSMGIKLNFNNSETNLTGVADVDAGQFFGPDLTPSGCIRPDNLQPMTAADNPNGTLRVELANVDPATSPATPANSYGYIRFRARVK
;
A
#
# COMPACT_ATOMS: atom_id res chain seq x y z
N MET A 1 -47.87 24.86 -56.30
CA MET A 1 -46.85 24.31 -57.20
C MET A 1 -46.53 25.36 -58.25
N ASN A 2 -45.31 25.41 -58.76
CA ASN A 2 -44.93 26.33 -59.84
C ASN A 2 -44.46 25.52 -61.05
N PHE A 3 -44.95 25.86 -62.25
CA PHE A 3 -44.48 25.24 -63.49
C PHE A 3 -43.02 25.63 -63.77
N VAL A 4 -42.20 24.64 -64.12
CA VAL A 4 -40.78 24.84 -64.47
C VAL A 4 -40.60 24.70 -65.98
N SER A 5 -41.03 23.58 -66.55
CA SER A 5 -40.93 23.33 -67.99
C SER A 5 -41.90 22.25 -68.44
N GLY A 6 -42.21 22.25 -69.74
CA GLY A 6 -43.02 21.23 -70.39
C GLY A 6 -42.39 20.90 -71.74
N SER A 7 -42.15 19.62 -72.00
CA SER A 7 -41.48 19.16 -73.22
C SER A 7 -42.18 17.96 -73.82
N GLY A 8 -42.24 17.91 -75.15
CA GLY A 8 -42.76 16.78 -75.91
C GLY A 8 -42.62 17.03 -77.41
N ASP A 9 -42.45 15.97 -78.20
CA ASP A 9 -42.18 16.09 -79.63
C ASP A 9 -43.33 16.78 -80.38
N GLY A 10 -43.04 17.98 -80.90
CA GLY A 10 -43.98 18.82 -81.62
C GLY A 10 -44.96 19.59 -80.73
N PHE A 11 -44.78 19.58 -79.40
CA PHE A 11 -45.59 20.35 -78.46
C PHE A 11 -44.93 21.67 -78.07
N SER A 12 -45.74 22.72 -77.98
CA SER A 12 -45.39 23.98 -77.32
C SER A 12 -46.26 24.14 -76.07
N CYS A 13 -45.63 24.20 -74.91
CA CYS A 13 -46.31 24.28 -73.60
C CYS A 13 -46.18 25.67 -72.99
N ASN A 14 -47.28 26.22 -72.50
CA ASN A 14 -47.34 27.51 -71.81
C ASN A 14 -48.17 27.38 -70.53
N ALA A 15 -47.78 28.05 -69.45
CA ALA A 15 -48.50 28.05 -68.19
C ALA A 15 -49.20 29.39 -67.95
N SER A 16 -50.45 29.33 -67.48
CA SER A 16 -51.21 30.48 -66.99
C SER A 16 -51.77 30.14 -65.61
N GLY A 17 -51.16 30.69 -64.56
CA GLY A 17 -51.43 30.25 -63.19
C GLY A 17 -51.05 28.78 -63.00
N GLN A 18 -52.00 27.96 -62.57
CA GLN A 18 -51.81 26.51 -62.39
C GLN A 18 -52.21 25.67 -63.62
N ALA A 19 -52.81 26.29 -64.64
CA ALA A 19 -53.18 25.61 -65.88
C ALA A 19 -51.99 25.59 -66.85
N ILE A 20 -51.61 24.40 -67.32
CA ILE A 20 -50.55 24.22 -68.31
C ILE A 20 -51.22 23.76 -69.62
N THR A 21 -51.05 24.53 -70.69
CA THR A 21 -51.60 24.22 -72.00
C THR A 21 -50.46 23.87 -72.96
N CYS A 22 -50.47 22.64 -73.45
CA CYS A 22 -49.52 22.14 -74.44
C CYS A 22 -50.23 21.93 -75.79
N THR A 23 -49.77 22.62 -76.83
CA THR A 23 -50.39 22.58 -78.17
C THR A 23 -49.46 21.88 -79.16
N LYS A 24 -50.01 20.97 -79.98
CA LYS A 24 -49.31 20.32 -81.09
C LYS A 24 -49.94 20.71 -82.42
N THR A 25 -49.19 21.48 -83.22
CA THR A 25 -49.72 22.13 -84.44
C THR A 25 -50.09 21.16 -85.57
N ASN A 26 -49.45 19.98 -85.63
CA ASN A 26 -49.67 18.99 -86.70
C ASN A 26 -50.58 17.82 -86.28
N GLY A 27 -51.22 17.90 -85.11
CA GLY A 27 -52.08 16.85 -84.57
C GLY A 27 -51.36 15.50 -84.37
N LEU A 28 -52.15 14.43 -84.28
CA LEU A 28 -51.70 13.05 -84.26
C LEU A 28 -52.36 12.28 -85.40
N THR A 29 -51.63 11.37 -86.04
CA THR A 29 -52.21 10.46 -87.03
C THR A 29 -52.83 9.24 -86.35
N VAL A 30 -53.68 8.50 -87.06
CA VAL A 30 -54.37 7.31 -86.54
C VAL A 30 -53.36 6.30 -85.99
N GLY A 31 -53.51 5.95 -84.72
CA GLY A 31 -52.63 4.99 -84.02
C GLY A 31 -51.34 5.57 -83.46
N GLN A 32 -51.09 6.88 -83.61
CA GLN A 32 -49.92 7.54 -83.04
C GLN A 32 -50.15 7.93 -81.58
N ASN A 33 -49.16 7.65 -80.74
CA ASN A 33 -49.10 8.17 -79.36
C ASN A 33 -48.16 9.37 -79.30
N ALA A 34 -48.40 10.28 -78.35
CA ALA A 34 -47.43 11.30 -78.00
C ALA A 34 -47.37 11.51 -76.48
N THR A 35 -46.20 11.91 -76.01
CA THR A 35 -45.90 12.07 -74.59
C THR A 35 -45.49 13.51 -74.33
N ILE A 36 -46.02 14.07 -73.25
CA ILE A 36 -45.61 15.37 -72.69
C ILE A 36 -45.05 15.10 -71.30
N THR A 37 -43.86 15.62 -71.03
CA THR A 37 -43.26 15.63 -69.70
C THR A 37 -43.37 17.02 -69.11
N LEU A 38 -43.96 17.14 -67.92
CA LEU A 38 -44.08 18.39 -67.18
C LEU A 38 -43.17 18.34 -65.96
N VAL A 39 -42.36 19.37 -65.76
CA VAL A 39 -41.55 19.58 -64.57
C VAL A 39 -42.20 20.70 -63.76
N VAL A 40 -42.50 20.42 -62.50
CA VAL A 40 -43.13 21.37 -61.57
C VAL A 40 -42.38 21.37 -60.24
N ASN A 41 -42.32 22.51 -59.58
CA ASN A 41 -41.85 22.64 -58.21
C ASN A 41 -43.02 22.50 -57.23
N VAL A 42 -42.93 21.54 -56.32
CA VAL A 42 -43.88 21.41 -55.21
C VAL A 42 -43.52 22.45 -54.14
N ASN A 43 -44.54 23.15 -53.61
CA ASN A 43 -44.31 24.15 -52.57
C ASN A 43 -43.88 23.43 -51.28
N SER A 44 -42.90 23.97 -50.55
CA SER A 44 -42.39 23.38 -49.30
C SER A 44 -43.45 23.26 -48.19
N ALA A 45 -44.53 24.05 -48.27
CA ALA A 45 -45.67 23.98 -47.36
C ALA A 45 -46.80 23.04 -47.86
N ALA A 46 -46.63 22.34 -48.99
CA ALA A 46 -47.63 21.39 -49.45
C ALA A 46 -47.72 20.19 -48.49
N THR A 47 -48.94 19.73 -48.21
CA THR A 47 -49.23 18.56 -47.38
C THR A 47 -50.30 17.71 -48.06
N GLY A 48 -50.47 16.45 -47.62
CA GLY A 48 -51.49 15.55 -48.16
C GLY A 48 -51.13 14.98 -49.53
N THR A 49 -52.11 14.92 -50.45
CA THR A 49 -51.93 14.42 -51.82
C THR A 49 -52.15 15.53 -52.84
N ILE A 50 -51.32 15.54 -53.88
CA ILE A 50 -51.46 16.43 -55.03
C ILE A 50 -52.20 15.66 -56.12
N THR A 51 -53.26 16.26 -56.66
CA THR A 51 -53.98 15.71 -57.82
C THR A 51 -53.61 16.49 -59.07
N ASN A 52 -53.13 15.81 -60.11
CA ASN A 52 -52.94 16.38 -61.44
C ASN A 52 -54.08 15.92 -62.35
N LEU A 53 -54.79 16.88 -62.97
CA LEU A 53 -55.87 16.63 -63.93
C LEU A 53 -55.39 17.06 -65.33
N ALA A 54 -55.51 16.15 -66.29
CA ALA A 54 -55.21 16.41 -67.69
C ALA A 54 -56.46 16.23 -68.54
N SER A 55 -56.66 17.14 -69.49
CA SER A 55 -57.68 17.06 -70.52
C SER A 55 -57.04 17.29 -71.89
N VAL A 56 -57.50 16.57 -72.91
CA VAL A 56 -57.13 16.82 -74.31
C VAL A 56 -58.33 17.36 -75.09
N ASP A 57 -58.06 18.25 -76.04
CA ASP A 57 -59.08 18.76 -76.98
C ASP A 57 -58.45 18.94 -78.36
N ALA A 58 -59.25 18.75 -79.40
CA ALA A 58 -58.86 18.85 -80.80
C ALA A 58 -59.65 19.96 -81.50
N ALA A 59 -59.00 21.13 -81.65
CA ALA A 59 -59.67 22.36 -82.12
C ALA A 59 -60.33 22.28 -83.51
N THR A 60 -59.88 21.38 -84.39
CA THR A 60 -60.32 21.32 -85.80
C THR A 60 -61.06 20.05 -86.19
N THR A 61 -61.07 19.03 -85.33
CA THR A 61 -61.68 17.72 -85.61
C THR A 61 -62.39 17.24 -84.34
N PRO A 62 -63.74 17.28 -84.29
CA PRO A 62 -64.47 16.85 -83.10
C PRO A 62 -64.17 15.39 -82.74
N ASP A 63 -63.86 15.14 -81.48
CA ASP A 63 -63.69 13.78 -80.98
C ASP A 63 -65.07 13.06 -80.92
N PRO A 64 -65.22 11.87 -81.55
CA PRO A 64 -66.47 11.12 -81.50
C PRO A 64 -66.79 10.51 -80.13
N ASN A 65 -65.86 10.48 -79.18
CA ASN A 65 -66.04 9.95 -77.83
C ASN A 65 -65.42 10.86 -76.74
N PRO A 66 -65.99 12.04 -76.44
CA PRO A 66 -65.39 13.00 -75.50
C PRO A 66 -65.25 12.51 -74.05
N ASN A 67 -65.81 11.34 -73.71
CA ASN A 67 -65.73 10.78 -72.36
C ASN A 67 -64.34 10.21 -72.02
N ASN A 68 -63.46 9.99 -73.01
CA ASN A 68 -62.09 9.49 -72.78
C ASN A 68 -61.01 10.59 -72.83
N ASP A 69 -61.42 11.87 -72.92
CA ASP A 69 -60.50 13.00 -73.08
C ASP A 69 -59.96 13.55 -71.76
N ASN A 70 -60.30 12.93 -70.62
CA ASN A 70 -59.90 13.40 -69.29
C ASN A 70 -59.25 12.27 -68.48
N SER A 71 -58.19 12.60 -67.75
CA SER A 71 -57.52 11.67 -66.83
C SER A 71 -56.91 12.41 -65.66
N SER A 72 -56.82 11.76 -64.50
CA SER A 72 -56.19 12.31 -63.31
C SER A 72 -55.26 11.31 -62.64
N THR A 73 -54.19 11.80 -62.03
CA THR A 73 -53.32 11.03 -61.14
C THR A 73 -53.12 11.76 -59.82
N THR A 74 -52.83 11.01 -58.76
CA THR A 74 -52.58 11.56 -57.43
C THR A 74 -51.24 11.10 -56.89
N ASP A 75 -50.45 12.02 -56.33
CA ASP A 75 -49.16 11.72 -55.71
C ASP A 75 -49.14 12.22 -54.26
N PRO A 76 -48.66 11.42 -53.28
CA PRO A 76 -48.49 11.89 -51.92
C PRO A 76 -47.34 12.89 -51.82
N VAL A 77 -47.53 13.97 -51.06
CA VAL A 77 -46.45 14.89 -50.71
C VAL A 77 -45.65 14.29 -49.57
N GLN A 78 -44.33 14.11 -49.76
CA GLN A 78 -43.46 13.78 -48.64
C GLN A 78 -43.37 14.97 -47.69
N THR A 79 -43.83 14.77 -46.44
CA THR A 79 -43.68 15.75 -45.37
C THR A 79 -42.21 15.87 -45.01
N ARG A 80 -41.69 17.10 -45.01
CA ARG A 80 -40.35 17.39 -44.49
C ARG A 80 -40.39 17.23 -42.97
N ASN A 81 -39.57 16.34 -42.45
CA ASN A 81 -39.43 16.06 -41.02
C ASN A 81 -37.99 16.33 -40.61
N LEU A 82 -37.78 17.42 -39.88
CA LEU A 82 -36.51 17.73 -39.23
C LEU A 82 -36.62 17.21 -37.80
N ASP A 83 -35.72 16.34 -37.38
CA ASP A 83 -35.86 15.63 -36.12
C ASP A 83 -34.49 15.17 -35.62
N LEU A 84 -34.09 15.66 -34.45
CA LEU A 84 -32.88 15.25 -33.75
C LEU A 84 -33.21 14.27 -32.64
N ALA A 85 -32.27 13.39 -32.33
CA ALA A 85 -32.29 12.61 -31.11
C ALA A 85 -30.94 12.73 -30.40
N LEU A 86 -30.96 12.80 -29.08
CA LEU A 86 -29.77 12.80 -28.24
C LEU A 86 -29.61 11.44 -27.55
N THR A 87 -28.40 10.92 -27.54
CA THR A 87 -27.99 9.83 -26.65
C THR A 87 -26.80 10.31 -25.82
N LYS A 88 -26.86 10.09 -24.51
CA LYS A 88 -25.82 10.43 -23.55
C LYS A 88 -25.33 9.17 -22.84
N SER A 89 -24.02 9.03 -22.72
CA SER A 89 -23.40 7.94 -21.97
C SER A 89 -22.11 8.40 -21.31
N HIS A 90 -21.63 7.67 -20.31
CA HIS A 90 -20.27 7.81 -19.79
C HIS A 90 -19.35 6.75 -20.44
N LEU A 91 -18.08 7.10 -20.68
CA LEU A 91 -17.15 6.22 -21.40
C LEU A 91 -16.44 5.18 -20.50
N ALA A 92 -16.30 5.48 -19.22
CA ALA A 92 -15.73 4.55 -18.23
C ALA A 92 -16.82 3.63 -17.66
N SER A 93 -16.47 2.58 -16.90
CA SER A 93 -17.47 1.78 -16.17
C SER A 93 -17.99 2.47 -14.91
N SER A 94 -17.21 3.39 -14.34
CA SER A 94 -17.53 4.22 -13.18
C SER A 94 -16.59 5.43 -13.15
N PHE A 95 -16.98 6.49 -12.46
CA PHE A 95 -16.07 7.60 -12.15
C PHE A 95 -15.60 7.51 -10.70
N ALA A 96 -14.37 7.96 -10.44
CA ALA A 96 -13.80 8.03 -9.11
C ALA A 96 -13.73 9.49 -8.66
N ILE A 97 -14.01 9.74 -7.38
CA ILE A 97 -13.86 11.08 -6.79
C ILE A 97 -12.39 11.51 -6.90
N GLY A 98 -12.16 12.79 -7.24
CA GLY A 98 -10.81 13.34 -7.44
C GLY A 98 -10.17 13.03 -8.81
N HIS A 99 -10.83 12.23 -9.64
CA HIS A 99 -10.41 11.93 -11.01
C HIS A 99 -11.32 12.60 -12.04
N GLN A 100 -10.90 12.56 -13.31
CA GLN A 100 -11.71 13.00 -14.44
C GLN A 100 -12.63 11.88 -14.94
N GLY A 101 -13.82 12.28 -15.37
CA GLY A 101 -14.77 11.44 -16.09
C GLY A 101 -15.12 12.04 -17.44
N THR A 102 -15.56 11.21 -18.39
CA THR A 102 -15.97 11.66 -19.73
C THR A 102 -17.38 11.20 -20.05
N TYR A 103 -18.24 12.16 -20.36
CA TYR A 103 -19.55 11.92 -20.97
C TYR A 103 -19.44 12.06 -22.49
N SER A 104 -20.01 11.11 -23.23
CA SER A 104 -20.18 11.18 -24.69
C SER A 104 -21.62 11.53 -25.01
N LEU A 105 -21.81 12.57 -25.83
CA LEU A 105 -23.13 13.03 -26.27
C LEU A 105 -23.20 12.87 -27.79
N GLU A 106 -24.00 11.89 -28.25
CA GLU A 106 -24.25 11.61 -29.66
C GLU A 106 -25.56 12.26 -30.10
N VAL A 107 -25.47 13.14 -31.09
CA VAL A 107 -26.63 13.76 -31.76
C VAL A 107 -26.87 13.04 -33.07
N LYS A 108 -28.10 12.59 -33.31
CA LYS A 108 -28.51 11.89 -34.53
C LYS A 108 -29.62 12.63 -35.25
N ASN A 109 -29.52 12.79 -36.56
CA ASN A 109 -30.65 13.20 -37.38
C ASN A 109 -31.53 11.98 -37.71
N VAL A 110 -32.68 11.86 -37.04
CA VAL A 110 -33.67 10.80 -37.28
C VAL A 110 -34.78 11.24 -38.24
N GLY A 111 -34.74 12.50 -38.69
CA GLY A 111 -35.60 13.07 -39.71
C GLY A 111 -35.27 12.60 -41.13
N ASN A 112 -36.00 13.14 -42.11
CA ASN A 112 -35.84 12.81 -43.54
C ASN A 112 -35.22 13.95 -44.38
N ILE A 113 -34.77 15.03 -43.73
CA ILE A 113 -34.07 16.14 -44.37
C ILE A 113 -32.75 16.46 -43.67
N THR A 114 -31.77 16.97 -44.43
CA THR A 114 -30.53 17.48 -43.86
C THR A 114 -30.79 18.69 -42.97
N ILE A 115 -30.21 18.68 -41.77
CA ILE A 115 -30.22 19.80 -40.84
C ILE A 115 -29.08 20.74 -41.23
N THR A 116 -29.42 21.98 -41.56
CA THR A 116 -28.46 23.06 -41.89
C THR A 116 -28.56 24.23 -40.91
N ASN A 117 -29.45 24.12 -39.91
CA ASN A 117 -29.57 25.07 -38.82
C ASN A 117 -28.53 24.71 -37.74
N PRO A 118 -28.05 25.67 -36.94
CA PRO A 118 -27.17 25.36 -35.82
C PRO A 118 -27.79 24.31 -34.89
N ILE A 119 -26.97 23.37 -34.45
CA ILE A 119 -27.32 22.35 -33.46
C ILE A 119 -26.71 22.78 -32.14
N THR A 120 -27.52 22.88 -31.09
CA THR A 120 -27.08 23.30 -29.76
C THR A 120 -27.37 22.23 -28.73
N ILE A 121 -26.33 21.73 -28.07
CA ILE A 121 -26.43 20.88 -26.88
C ILE A 121 -26.27 21.77 -25.65
N THR A 122 -27.16 21.60 -24.68
CA THR A 122 -27.06 22.18 -23.34
C THR A 122 -26.99 21.05 -22.31
N ASP A 123 -25.88 20.92 -21.61
CA ASP A 123 -25.63 19.92 -20.58
C ASP A 123 -25.54 20.65 -19.23
N THR A 124 -26.43 20.31 -18.29
CA THR A 124 -26.47 20.93 -16.96
C THR A 124 -25.81 20.00 -15.97
N LEU A 125 -24.58 20.33 -15.57
CA LEU A 125 -23.81 19.50 -14.66
C LEU A 125 -24.44 19.52 -13.26
N PRO A 126 -24.64 18.34 -12.63
CA PRO A 126 -24.89 18.22 -11.20
C PRO A 126 -23.80 18.94 -10.37
N LEU A 127 -24.13 19.31 -9.12
CA LEU A 127 -23.24 20.11 -8.26
C LEU A 127 -21.93 19.39 -7.89
N GLU A 128 -21.90 18.07 -8.04
CA GLU A 128 -20.76 17.20 -7.81
C GLU A 128 -19.74 17.22 -8.96
N LEU A 129 -20.11 17.76 -10.13
CA LEU A 129 -19.30 17.78 -11.34
C LEU A 129 -18.92 19.21 -11.73
N SER A 130 -17.68 19.40 -12.18
CA SER A 130 -17.23 20.63 -12.82
C SER A 130 -16.66 20.37 -14.21
N TYR A 131 -16.90 21.29 -15.14
CA TYR A 131 -16.41 21.26 -16.51
C TYR A 131 -14.90 21.39 -16.56
N ASN A 132 -14.25 20.44 -17.22
CA ASN A 132 -12.81 20.48 -17.48
C ASN A 132 -12.52 20.89 -18.92
N SER A 133 -13.05 20.14 -19.88
CA SER A 133 -12.85 20.37 -21.30
C SER A 133 -13.93 19.69 -22.15
N ALA A 134 -13.96 19.98 -23.45
CA ALA A 134 -14.80 19.26 -24.40
C ALA A 134 -14.05 19.04 -25.71
N VAL A 135 -14.28 17.90 -26.35
CA VAL A 135 -13.65 17.51 -27.62
C VAL A 135 -14.72 16.94 -28.55
N GLY A 136 -14.84 17.50 -29.74
CA GLY A 136 -15.75 17.02 -30.77
C GLY A 136 -15.50 17.76 -32.07
N GLN A 137 -15.44 17.06 -33.20
CA GLN A 137 -15.23 17.70 -34.49
C GLN A 137 -16.45 18.58 -34.83
N GLY A 138 -16.20 19.84 -35.21
CA GLY A 138 -17.28 20.76 -35.59
C GLY A 138 -18.09 21.32 -34.41
N TRP A 139 -17.67 21.05 -33.17
CA TRP A 139 -18.29 21.56 -31.95
C TRP A 139 -17.47 22.70 -31.34
N SER A 140 -18.16 23.72 -30.85
CA SER A 140 -17.59 24.77 -30.01
C SER A 140 -18.36 24.85 -28.71
N CYS A 141 -17.69 24.56 -27.59
CA CYS A 141 -18.31 24.49 -26.27
C CYS A 141 -17.90 25.69 -25.39
N SER A 142 -18.83 26.12 -24.54
CA SER A 142 -18.62 27.16 -23.53
C SER A 142 -19.36 26.79 -22.25
N VAL A 143 -18.85 27.24 -21.10
CA VAL A 143 -19.47 27.02 -19.79
C VAL A 143 -19.97 28.33 -19.21
N THR A 144 -21.15 28.28 -18.60
CA THR A 144 -21.72 29.38 -17.80
C THR A 144 -22.16 28.85 -16.44
N THR A 145 -22.24 29.70 -15.43
CA THR A 145 -22.79 29.34 -14.12
C THR A 145 -24.24 29.84 -13.99
N GLN A 146 -25.12 29.03 -13.40
CA GLN A 146 -26.55 29.34 -13.22
C GLN A 146 -26.96 29.30 -11.73
N GLY A 147 -27.80 30.25 -11.28
CA GLY A 147 -28.40 30.26 -9.92
C GLY A 147 -27.84 31.29 -8.94
N ASN A 148 -28.55 31.52 -7.81
CA ASN A 148 -28.10 32.43 -6.73
C ASN A 148 -27.03 31.83 -5.81
N THR A 149 -26.66 30.58 -6.05
CA THR A 149 -25.55 29.83 -5.45
C THR A 149 -24.56 29.55 -6.57
N SER A 150 -23.39 30.18 -6.52
CA SER A 150 -22.42 30.34 -7.61
C SER A 150 -21.70 29.06 -8.09
N THR A 151 -22.36 27.90 -8.18
CA THR A 151 -21.67 26.59 -8.31
C THR A 151 -22.27 25.60 -9.32
N GLN A 152 -23.46 25.82 -9.90
CA GLN A 152 -23.98 24.91 -10.94
C GLN A 152 -23.53 25.36 -12.32
N GLU A 153 -22.84 24.48 -13.04
CA GLU A 153 -22.30 24.75 -14.38
C GLU A 153 -23.21 24.23 -15.49
N VAL A 154 -23.34 25.01 -16.56
CA VAL A 154 -24.10 24.67 -17.76
C VAL A 154 -23.15 24.76 -18.95
N VAL A 155 -22.88 23.61 -19.57
CA VAL A 155 -22.04 23.47 -20.75
C VAL A 155 -22.92 23.59 -21.99
N THR A 156 -22.63 24.57 -22.84
CA THR A 156 -23.32 24.79 -24.12
C THR A 156 -22.37 24.52 -25.26
N CYS A 157 -22.67 23.50 -26.07
CA CYS A 157 -21.91 23.14 -27.27
C CYS A 157 -22.72 23.42 -28.52
N ILE A 158 -22.13 24.13 -29.49
CA ILE A 158 -22.79 24.51 -30.74
C ILE A 158 -22.02 23.91 -31.92
N SER A 159 -22.74 23.30 -32.86
CA SER A 159 -22.23 22.90 -34.17
C SER A 159 -22.98 23.64 -35.28
N ASN A 160 -22.25 24.11 -36.29
CA ASN A 160 -22.80 24.72 -37.50
C ASN A 160 -22.63 23.80 -38.73
N ASP A 161 -22.22 22.56 -38.53
CA ASP A 161 -22.03 21.60 -39.61
C ASP A 161 -23.38 20.98 -40.02
N ASP A 162 -23.54 20.72 -41.31
CA ASP A 162 -24.73 20.07 -41.85
C ASP A 162 -24.82 18.60 -41.38
N LEU A 163 -25.98 18.17 -40.89
CA LEU A 163 -26.21 16.78 -40.47
C LEU A 163 -27.24 16.11 -41.38
N ALA A 164 -26.79 15.24 -42.28
CA ALA A 164 -27.65 14.52 -43.22
C ALA A 164 -28.53 13.46 -42.53
N PRO A 165 -29.67 13.04 -43.13
CA PRO A 165 -30.54 12.00 -42.55
C PRO A 165 -29.78 10.73 -42.19
N GLY A 166 -29.97 10.26 -40.95
CA GLY A 166 -29.34 9.06 -40.41
C GLY A 166 -27.89 9.22 -39.94
N GLN A 167 -27.26 10.38 -40.15
CA GLN A 167 -25.91 10.66 -39.64
C GLN A 167 -25.92 11.02 -38.15
N THR A 168 -24.78 10.79 -37.51
CA THR A 168 -24.51 11.19 -36.12
C THR A 168 -23.34 12.17 -36.06
N ASN A 169 -23.33 13.01 -35.03
CA ASN A 169 -22.19 13.83 -34.65
C ASN A 169 -22.06 13.80 -33.13
N THR A 170 -20.83 13.69 -32.62
CA THR A 170 -20.56 13.41 -31.21
C THR A 170 -19.67 14.48 -30.60
N VAL A 171 -19.94 14.83 -29.34
CA VAL A 171 -19.06 15.63 -28.50
C VAL A 171 -18.83 14.93 -27.17
N ASP A 172 -17.57 14.86 -26.75
CA ASP A 172 -17.17 14.32 -25.46
C ASP A 172 -16.91 15.48 -24.50
N ILE A 173 -17.58 15.47 -23.34
CA ILE A 173 -17.43 16.43 -22.26
C ILE A 173 -16.65 15.78 -21.12
N VAL A 174 -15.47 16.33 -20.81
CA VAL A 174 -14.63 15.91 -19.68
C VAL A 174 -15.01 16.74 -18.46
N VAL A 175 -15.26 16.06 -17.34
CA VAL A 175 -15.63 16.65 -16.06
C VAL A 175 -14.66 16.22 -14.96
N ASP A 176 -14.42 17.09 -14.00
CA ASP A 176 -13.76 16.72 -12.74
C ASP A 176 -14.85 16.35 -11.72
N ILE A 177 -14.63 15.27 -10.96
CA ILE A 177 -15.55 14.82 -9.89
C ILE A 177 -15.07 15.41 -8.57
N GLY A 178 -15.78 16.42 -8.07
CA GLY A 178 -15.31 17.29 -6.99
C GLY A 178 -15.28 16.62 -5.60
N PRO A 179 -14.39 17.09 -4.70
CA PRO A 179 -14.28 16.58 -3.32
C PRO A 179 -15.47 16.96 -2.42
N THR A 180 -16.33 17.89 -2.86
CA THR A 180 -17.55 18.29 -2.15
C THR A 180 -18.73 17.35 -2.41
N THR A 181 -18.53 16.29 -3.18
CA THR A 181 -19.52 15.22 -3.38
C THR A 181 -19.96 14.69 -2.01
N PRO A 182 -21.26 14.75 -1.65
CA PRO A 182 -21.73 14.34 -0.33
C PRO A 182 -21.35 12.89 0.01
N THR A 183 -20.99 12.66 1.28
CA THR A 183 -20.77 11.31 1.81
C THR A 183 -22.03 10.47 1.63
N GLY A 184 -21.90 9.40 0.85
CA GLY A 184 -22.93 8.39 0.55
C GLY A 184 -23.19 8.24 -0.95
N THR A 185 -22.62 9.11 -1.78
CA THR A 185 -22.94 9.18 -3.22
C THR A 185 -22.35 8.01 -3.98
N ASN A 186 -23.21 7.10 -4.42
CA ASN A 186 -22.87 5.94 -5.25
C ASN A 186 -23.25 6.12 -6.73
N SER A 187 -23.99 7.17 -7.07
CA SER A 187 -24.32 7.52 -8.44
C SER A 187 -24.60 9.01 -8.60
N ILE A 188 -24.13 9.58 -9.71
CA ILE A 188 -24.45 10.95 -10.16
C ILE A 188 -25.21 10.81 -11.48
N THR A 189 -26.37 11.47 -11.62
CA THR A 189 -27.13 11.48 -12.87
C THR A 189 -26.94 12.81 -13.58
N ASN A 190 -26.29 12.79 -14.75
CA ASN A 190 -26.11 13.97 -15.59
C ASN A 190 -27.18 14.03 -16.70
N SER A 191 -27.64 15.23 -17.07
CA SER A 191 -28.70 15.43 -18.06
C SER A 191 -28.30 16.47 -19.10
N ALA A 192 -28.60 16.15 -20.37
CA ALA A 192 -28.38 17.06 -21.48
C ALA A 192 -29.61 17.11 -22.40
N ILE A 193 -29.73 18.24 -23.11
CA ILE A 193 -30.75 18.48 -24.13
C ILE A 193 -30.08 18.96 -25.43
N VAL A 194 -30.52 18.44 -26.58
CA VAL A 194 -30.16 18.96 -27.90
C VAL A 194 -31.32 19.76 -28.48
N THR A 195 -31.01 20.82 -29.22
CA THR A 195 -32.01 21.65 -29.90
C THR A 195 -31.52 22.09 -31.26
N THR A 196 -32.46 22.23 -32.18
CA THR A 196 -32.27 22.93 -33.45
C THR A 196 -33.58 23.57 -33.89
N LEU A 197 -33.52 24.56 -34.78
CA LEU A 197 -34.72 25.25 -35.24
C LEU A 197 -35.55 24.35 -36.16
N GLY A 198 -36.83 24.18 -35.82
CA GLY A 198 -37.80 23.45 -36.63
C GLY A 198 -37.83 21.93 -36.37
N ASP A 199 -37.22 21.49 -35.27
CA ASP A 199 -37.35 20.10 -34.80
C ASP A 199 -38.83 19.75 -34.55
N ALA A 200 -39.26 18.64 -35.13
CA ALA A 200 -40.65 18.17 -35.12
C ALA A 200 -40.99 17.30 -33.90
N ASP A 201 -40.02 16.67 -33.25
CA ASP A 201 -40.23 15.87 -32.04
C ASP A 201 -39.25 16.32 -30.96
N THR A 202 -39.75 16.91 -29.88
CA THR A 202 -38.87 17.35 -28.77
C THR A 202 -38.71 16.29 -27.69
N ASN A 203 -39.37 15.13 -27.80
CA ASN A 203 -39.37 14.12 -26.72
C ASN A 203 -38.13 13.23 -26.71
N ASN A 204 -37.43 13.13 -27.84
CA ASN A 204 -36.18 12.39 -28.04
C ASN A 204 -34.92 13.30 -27.91
N ASN A 205 -35.12 14.57 -27.57
CA ASN A 205 -34.06 15.58 -27.51
C ASN A 205 -33.38 15.67 -26.14
N THR A 206 -33.85 14.95 -25.13
CA THR A 206 -33.25 14.94 -23.79
C THR A 206 -32.82 13.52 -23.44
N ASP A 207 -31.65 13.39 -22.83
CA ASP A 207 -31.19 12.14 -22.26
C ASP A 207 -30.51 12.36 -20.90
N THR A 208 -30.50 11.30 -20.09
CA THR A 208 -29.89 11.27 -18.77
C THR A 208 -28.98 10.07 -18.63
N ASP A 209 -27.78 10.27 -18.09
CA ASP A 209 -26.85 9.18 -17.81
C ASP A 209 -26.62 9.07 -16.28
N PRO A 210 -27.13 8.00 -15.63
CA PRO A 210 -26.75 7.66 -14.26
C PRO A 210 -25.37 7.00 -14.27
N THR A 211 -24.37 7.74 -13.83
CA THR A 211 -22.99 7.25 -13.72
C THR A 211 -22.76 6.68 -12.33
N SER A 212 -22.16 5.51 -12.24
CA SER A 212 -21.75 4.93 -10.95
C SER A 212 -20.50 5.63 -10.44
N ILE A 213 -20.49 5.98 -9.15
CA ILE A 213 -19.34 6.64 -8.49
C ILE A 213 -18.67 5.63 -7.55
N THR A 214 -17.39 5.40 -7.77
CA THR A 214 -16.52 4.69 -6.83
C THR A 214 -15.88 5.70 -5.88
N GLY A 215 -15.93 5.43 -4.59
CA GLY A 215 -15.25 6.28 -3.60
C GLY A 215 -13.73 6.14 -3.71
N SER A 216 -13.02 7.19 -3.33
CA SER A 216 -11.56 7.19 -3.12
C SER A 216 -11.24 7.19 -1.63
N ALA A 217 -10.24 6.41 -1.21
CA ALA A 217 -9.72 6.49 0.15
C ALA A 217 -8.43 7.31 0.11
N ASP A 218 -8.22 8.18 1.07
CA ASP A 218 -7.04 9.05 1.17
C ASP A 218 -6.29 8.57 2.41
N LEU A 219 -5.23 7.80 2.23
CA LEU A 219 -4.43 7.30 3.33
C LEU A 219 -3.39 8.34 3.70
N SER A 220 -3.01 8.36 4.97
CA SER A 220 -1.87 9.11 5.43
C SER A 220 -1.12 8.30 6.45
N VAL A 221 0.18 8.54 6.57
CA VAL A 221 1.01 7.90 7.57
C VAL A 221 1.80 8.96 8.34
N ASP A 222 1.85 8.80 9.65
CA ASP A 222 2.72 9.57 10.55
C ASP A 222 3.66 8.59 11.25
N LYS A 223 4.95 8.91 11.24
CA LYS A 223 6.03 8.13 11.81
C LYS A 223 6.74 8.96 12.86
N ALA A 224 6.86 8.39 14.06
CA ALA A 224 7.51 9.06 15.16
C ALA A 224 8.36 8.10 15.99
N HIS A 225 9.30 8.66 16.74
CA HIS A 225 9.98 8.00 17.86
C HIS A 225 10.01 8.93 19.08
N SER A 226 10.46 8.40 20.22
CA SER A 226 10.65 9.19 21.44
C SER A 226 12.05 9.02 21.99
N GLY A 227 12.71 10.15 22.31
CA GLY A 227 14.06 10.17 22.86
C GLY A 227 15.13 9.86 21.82
N ASN A 228 16.39 9.76 22.28
CA ASN A 228 17.48 9.32 21.41
C ASN A 228 17.56 7.80 21.42
N PHE A 229 17.94 7.21 20.29
CA PHE A 229 18.35 5.82 20.29
C PHE A 229 19.82 5.71 20.69
N THR A 230 20.20 4.52 21.13
CA THR A 230 21.52 4.23 21.66
C THR A 230 22.11 3.07 20.87
N LYS A 231 23.37 3.17 20.46
CA LYS A 231 24.07 2.06 19.81
C LYS A 231 24.03 0.81 20.68
N GLU A 232 23.94 -0.33 20.02
CA GLU A 232 23.86 -1.67 20.62
C GLU A 232 22.63 -1.89 21.51
N ALA A 233 21.60 -1.03 21.39
CA ALA A 233 20.34 -1.13 22.10
C ALA A 233 19.14 -1.15 21.15
N GLN A 234 17.96 -1.48 21.68
CA GLN A 234 16.71 -1.41 20.93
C GLN A 234 16.13 0.01 20.94
N GLY A 235 15.56 0.40 19.81
CA GLY A 235 14.76 1.60 19.62
C GLY A 235 13.36 1.24 19.13
N VAL A 236 12.42 2.18 19.28
CA VAL A 236 11.01 1.96 18.92
C VAL A 236 10.49 3.13 18.09
N TYR A 237 9.95 2.81 16.92
CA TYR A 237 9.13 3.71 16.11
C TYR A 237 7.64 3.40 16.30
N THR A 238 6.82 4.43 16.30
CA THR A 238 5.35 4.34 16.24
C THR A 238 4.87 4.88 14.89
N LEU A 239 3.99 4.13 14.25
CA LEU A 239 3.39 4.49 12.98
C LEU A 239 1.87 4.55 13.14
N THR A 240 1.28 5.62 12.61
CA THR A 240 -0.16 5.87 12.65
C THR A 240 -0.66 6.04 11.23
N VAL A 241 -1.56 5.15 10.80
CA VAL A 241 -2.20 5.23 9.48
C VAL A 241 -3.63 5.74 9.64
N LYS A 242 -4.04 6.72 8.84
CA LYS A 242 -5.38 7.29 8.87
C LYS A 242 -5.96 7.40 7.46
N ASN A 243 -7.24 7.07 7.33
CA ASN A 243 -8.02 7.44 6.16
C ASN A 243 -8.50 8.88 6.33
N GLU A 244 -7.80 9.84 5.73
CA GLU A 244 -8.12 11.28 5.71
C GLU A 244 -9.31 11.63 4.80
N SER A 245 -9.84 10.65 4.04
CA SER A 245 -10.92 10.95 3.10
C SER A 245 -12.16 11.48 3.80
N ALA A 246 -12.75 12.51 3.19
CA ALA A 246 -14.11 12.95 3.48
C ALA A 246 -15.18 12.15 2.68
N SER A 247 -14.73 11.20 1.86
CA SER A 247 -15.54 10.42 0.91
C SER A 247 -16.21 9.21 1.60
N THR A 248 -16.78 8.26 0.85
CA THR A 248 -17.43 7.04 1.35
C THR A 248 -16.58 5.79 1.31
N ALA A 249 -15.42 5.81 0.67
CA ALA A 249 -14.65 4.60 0.49
C ALA A 249 -13.89 4.27 1.78
N ASP A 250 -14.27 3.14 2.34
CA ASP A 250 -13.45 2.39 3.26
C ASP A 250 -12.11 2.05 2.59
N ALA A 251 -11.00 2.29 3.28
CA ALA A 251 -9.69 1.83 2.84
C ALA A 251 -9.52 0.35 3.22
N THR A 252 -9.22 -0.49 2.23
CA THR A 252 -8.94 -1.93 2.38
C THR A 252 -7.58 -2.28 1.80
N GLY A 253 -7.11 -3.49 2.11
CA GLY A 253 -5.85 -3.99 1.56
C GLY A 253 -4.61 -3.21 2.01
N ILE A 254 -4.73 -2.47 3.12
CA ILE A 254 -3.71 -1.50 3.56
C ILE A 254 -2.37 -2.21 3.77
N GLN A 255 -1.37 -1.78 3.00
CA GLN A 255 0.02 -2.19 3.10
C GLN A 255 0.88 -1.01 3.54
N LEU A 256 1.91 -1.29 4.31
CA LEU A 256 2.90 -0.33 4.78
C LEU A 256 4.28 -0.89 4.55
N ILE A 257 5.18 -0.08 3.99
CA ILE A 257 6.58 -0.41 3.76
C ILE A 257 7.43 0.57 4.58
N ASP A 258 8.17 0.06 5.57
CA ASP A 258 9.11 0.82 6.40
C ASP A 258 10.54 0.46 5.96
N GLN A 259 11.25 1.42 5.36
CA GLN A 259 12.58 1.24 4.78
C GLN A 259 13.66 1.64 5.80
N LEU A 260 14.21 0.65 6.50
CA LEU A 260 15.22 0.90 7.54
C LEU A 260 16.57 1.37 6.95
N PRO A 261 17.11 2.51 7.40
CA PRO A 261 18.41 3.01 6.94
C PRO A 261 19.58 2.16 7.46
N ASP A 262 20.76 2.34 6.86
CA ASP A 262 22.03 1.75 7.32
C ASP A 262 22.26 2.00 8.81
N GLY A 263 22.58 0.95 9.57
CA GLY A 263 22.78 1.06 11.02
C GLY A 263 21.59 0.63 11.88
N LEU A 264 20.43 0.30 11.30
CA LEU A 264 19.30 -0.33 12.00
C LEU A 264 19.05 -1.76 11.51
N TYR A 265 18.64 -2.63 12.42
CA TYR A 265 18.09 -3.95 12.12
C TYR A 265 16.66 -4.07 12.65
N TYR A 266 15.78 -4.68 11.86
CA TYR A 266 14.41 -4.98 12.31
C TYR A 266 14.43 -6.06 13.39
N VAL A 267 13.67 -5.84 14.48
CA VAL A 267 13.47 -6.80 15.56
C VAL A 267 12.07 -7.37 15.51
N SER A 268 11.06 -6.49 15.52
CA SER A 268 9.65 -6.89 15.52
C SER A 268 8.72 -5.75 15.13
N GLY A 269 7.54 -6.10 14.63
CA GLY A 269 6.45 -5.20 14.31
C GLY A 269 5.20 -5.70 14.99
N THR A 270 4.60 -4.86 15.84
CA THR A 270 3.45 -5.25 16.67
C THR A 270 2.38 -4.17 16.65
N GLY A 271 1.14 -4.58 16.44
CA GLY A 271 -0.04 -3.72 16.45
C GLY A 271 -1.30 -4.58 16.33
N THR A 272 -2.42 -4.11 16.86
CA THR A 272 -3.70 -4.83 16.72
C THR A 272 -4.09 -4.88 15.25
N ASP A 273 -4.42 -6.09 14.75
CA ASP A 273 -4.74 -6.39 13.35
C ASP A 273 -3.63 -6.11 12.32
N TRP A 274 -2.42 -5.79 12.78
CA TRP A 274 -1.23 -5.67 11.94
C TRP A 274 -0.48 -7.01 11.85
N THR A 275 -0.02 -7.34 10.65
CA THR A 275 0.86 -8.49 10.40
C THR A 275 2.13 -7.98 9.71
N CYS A 276 3.25 -8.05 10.44
CA CYS A 276 4.58 -7.62 9.98
C CYS A 276 5.55 -8.81 10.04
N PRO A 277 5.58 -9.69 9.04
CA PRO A 277 6.50 -10.81 9.04
C PRO A 277 7.96 -10.34 9.08
N LEU A 278 8.83 -11.06 9.80
CA LEU A 278 10.27 -10.99 9.52
C LEU A 278 10.43 -11.49 8.09
N VAL A 279 10.72 -10.56 7.17
CA VAL A 279 10.77 -10.80 5.72
C VAL A 279 11.19 -12.22 5.36
N SER A 280 10.24 -12.98 4.82
CA SER A 280 10.52 -14.21 4.08
C SER A 280 10.42 -13.85 2.61
N PHE A 281 11.54 -13.74 1.90
CA PHE A 281 11.50 -13.57 0.46
C PHE A 281 11.63 -14.91 -0.27
N THR A 282 10.59 -15.24 -1.04
CA THR A 282 10.58 -16.27 -2.09
C THR A 282 10.75 -15.63 -3.47
N ALA A 283 11.85 -14.91 -3.71
CA ALA A 283 12.27 -14.53 -5.06
C ALA A 283 13.12 -15.65 -5.67
N PRO A 284 13.08 -15.84 -6.99
CA PRO A 284 14.06 -16.66 -7.69
C PRO A 284 15.38 -15.89 -7.82
N GLY A 285 16.16 -15.78 -6.74
CA GLY A 285 17.51 -15.18 -6.75
C GLY A 285 18.13 -15.04 -5.35
N PRO A 286 19.47 -15.00 -5.23
CA PRO A 286 20.12 -14.68 -3.96
C PRO A 286 19.86 -13.21 -3.59
N PRO A 287 19.48 -12.90 -2.34
CA PRO A 287 19.18 -11.54 -1.90
C PRO A 287 20.39 -10.61 -2.03
N THR A 288 20.18 -9.36 -2.44
CA THR A 288 21.19 -8.31 -2.33
C THR A 288 21.14 -7.67 -0.93
N PRO A 289 22.21 -6.97 -0.48
CA PRO A 289 22.20 -6.26 0.81
C PRO A 289 21.15 -5.13 0.94
N GLU A 290 20.58 -4.66 -0.18
CA GLU A 290 19.47 -3.68 -0.21
C GLU A 290 18.11 -4.35 0.10
N ASP A 291 17.94 -5.65 -0.21
CA ASP A 291 16.67 -6.39 -0.10
C ASP A 291 16.31 -6.86 1.34
N LEU A 292 17.11 -6.51 2.36
CA LEU A 292 16.92 -6.93 3.76
C LEU A 292 16.42 -5.80 4.69
N ARG A 293 16.01 -4.66 4.12
CA ARG A 293 15.72 -3.42 4.86
C ARG A 293 14.28 -2.94 4.79
N ASP A 294 13.48 -3.52 3.89
CA ASP A 294 12.08 -3.15 3.72
C ASP A 294 11.21 -4.04 4.61
N ILE A 295 10.59 -3.45 5.62
CA ILE A 295 9.62 -4.13 6.46
C ILE A 295 8.25 -3.95 5.84
N GLU A 296 7.70 -5.03 5.31
CA GLU A 296 6.33 -5.04 4.79
C GLU A 296 5.36 -5.42 5.92
N CYS A 297 4.41 -4.55 6.17
CA CYS A 297 3.34 -4.72 7.15
C CYS A 297 1.98 -4.63 6.45
N SER A 298 1.06 -5.52 6.80
CA SER A 298 -0.32 -5.49 6.33
C SER A 298 -1.28 -5.25 7.48
N TYR A 299 -2.30 -4.42 7.27
CA TYR A 299 -3.40 -4.23 8.22
C TYR A 299 -4.62 -5.03 7.74
N ASN A 300 -5.08 -5.97 8.57
CA ASN A 300 -6.19 -6.88 8.26
C ASN A 300 -7.57 -6.30 8.59
N GLY A 301 -7.65 -4.98 8.82
CA GLY A 301 -8.89 -4.26 9.07
C GLY A 301 -9.33 -3.40 7.89
N THR A 302 -10.35 -2.59 8.15
CA THR A 302 -10.93 -1.65 7.20
C THR A 302 -10.99 -0.28 7.87
N LEU A 303 -10.46 0.76 7.21
CA LEU A 303 -10.53 2.12 7.72
C LEU A 303 -11.66 2.89 7.04
N THR A 304 -12.74 3.10 7.79
CA THR A 304 -13.82 4.00 7.36
C THR A 304 -13.29 5.43 7.20
N PRO A 305 -13.95 6.29 6.42
CA PRO A 305 -13.58 7.70 6.29
C PRO A 305 -13.36 8.39 7.64
N GLY A 306 -12.21 9.06 7.80
CA GLY A 306 -11.77 9.72 9.03
C GLY A 306 -11.22 8.81 10.14
N ALA A 307 -11.24 7.48 9.97
CA ALA A 307 -10.76 6.55 10.98
C ALA A 307 -9.24 6.37 10.94
N THR A 308 -8.67 6.11 12.11
CA THR A 308 -7.26 5.82 12.33
C THR A 308 -7.09 4.36 12.71
N ALA A 309 -6.13 3.67 12.09
CA ALA A 309 -5.75 2.31 12.47
C ALA A 309 -5.20 2.29 13.90
N PRO A 310 -5.29 1.15 14.61
CA PRO A 310 -4.48 0.94 15.80
C PRO A 310 -3.00 1.19 15.51
N THR A 311 -2.29 1.84 16.45
CA THR A 311 -0.87 2.17 16.30
C THR A 311 -0.04 0.92 16.01
N LEU A 312 0.78 0.99 14.96
CA LEU A 312 1.80 0.00 14.65
C LEU A 312 3.11 0.41 15.34
N THR A 313 3.75 -0.52 16.04
CA THR A 313 5.02 -0.31 16.72
C THR A 313 6.10 -1.15 16.06
N ILE A 314 7.14 -0.50 15.52
CA ILE A 314 8.31 -1.15 14.91
C ILE A 314 9.48 -1.04 15.89
N THR A 315 9.95 -2.17 16.39
CA THR A 315 11.15 -2.28 17.22
C THR A 315 12.35 -2.56 16.33
N VAL A 316 13.41 -1.78 16.52
CA VAL A 316 14.68 -1.92 15.80
C VAL A 316 15.83 -2.11 16.79
N TYR A 317 16.94 -2.69 16.32
CA TYR A 317 18.21 -2.73 17.03
C TYR A 317 19.21 -1.80 16.33
N VAL A 318 19.92 -0.98 17.10
CA VAL A 318 20.90 -0.03 16.57
C VAL A 318 22.30 -0.65 16.55
N GLN A 319 22.94 -0.66 15.39
CA GLN A 319 24.29 -1.18 15.23
C GLN A 319 25.34 -0.29 15.91
N ASP A 320 26.48 -0.85 16.28
CA ASP A 320 27.67 -0.13 16.78
C ASP A 320 28.23 0.88 15.76
N THR A 321 28.08 0.56 14.48
CA THR A 321 28.50 1.36 13.33
C THR A 321 27.46 2.40 12.89
N ALA A 322 26.29 2.47 13.54
CA ALA A 322 25.25 3.43 13.18
C ALA A 322 25.78 4.88 13.23
N PRO A 323 25.49 5.72 12.23
CA PRO A 323 25.84 7.13 12.25
C PRO A 323 25.06 7.86 13.35
N SER A 324 25.54 9.03 13.77
CA SER A 324 24.93 9.83 14.85
C SER A 324 23.50 10.32 14.57
N THR A 325 23.07 10.26 13.32
CA THR A 325 21.71 10.61 12.88
C THR A 325 21.30 9.70 11.74
N LEU A 326 20.07 9.20 11.80
CA LEU A 326 19.46 8.35 10.79
C LEU A 326 18.10 8.90 10.38
N GLU A 327 17.70 8.66 9.14
CA GLU A 327 16.37 8.98 8.63
C GLU A 327 15.69 7.68 8.26
N ASN A 328 14.57 7.38 8.92
CA ASN A 328 13.78 6.20 8.64
C ASN A 328 12.52 6.58 7.87
N PHE A 329 12.29 5.93 6.74
CA PHE A 329 11.25 6.31 5.78
C PHE A 329 10.13 5.27 5.79
N VAL A 330 8.88 5.73 5.68
CA VAL A 330 7.72 4.86 5.54
C VAL A 330 6.83 5.30 4.40
N THR A 331 6.19 4.34 3.74
CA THR A 331 5.11 4.56 2.78
C THR A 331 3.91 3.67 3.09
N VAL A 332 2.70 4.18 2.87
CA VAL A 332 1.44 3.43 2.99
C VAL A 332 0.69 3.39 1.65
N PHE A 333 -0.02 2.29 1.39
CA PHE A 333 -0.86 2.10 0.20
C PHE A 333 -2.14 1.33 0.55
N GLY A 334 -3.17 1.43 -0.30
CA GLY A 334 -4.43 0.67 -0.18
C GLY A 334 -4.98 0.24 -1.54
N ASP A 335 -6.08 -0.51 -1.55
CA ASP A 335 -6.71 -0.99 -2.79
C ASP A 335 -7.43 0.11 -3.58
N GLN A 336 -7.85 1.17 -2.89
CA GLN A 336 -8.63 2.28 -3.43
C GLN A 336 -7.70 3.35 -4.00
N PRO A 337 -8.10 4.06 -5.08
CA PRO A 337 -7.35 5.22 -5.55
C PRO A 337 -7.25 6.29 -4.47
N ASP A 338 -6.04 6.82 -4.31
CA ASP A 338 -5.72 7.90 -3.38
C ASP A 338 -5.66 9.24 -4.11
N PRO A 339 -6.47 10.25 -3.73
CA PRO A 339 -6.46 11.55 -4.37
C PRO A 339 -5.27 12.44 -3.95
N ASN A 340 -4.50 12.04 -2.93
CA ASN A 340 -3.42 12.84 -2.36
C ASN A 340 -2.19 11.99 -2.03
N ASP A 341 -1.44 11.51 -3.02
CA ASP A 341 -0.25 10.68 -2.76
C ASP A 341 0.85 11.35 -1.90
N ASP A 342 0.82 12.68 -1.72
CA ASP A 342 1.85 13.42 -0.98
C ASP A 342 1.85 13.14 0.53
N ASN A 343 0.72 12.70 1.12
CA ASN A 343 0.63 12.34 2.55
C ASN A 343 0.82 10.83 2.82
N ASN A 344 1.04 10.03 1.77
CA ASN A 344 1.28 8.59 1.88
C ASN A 344 2.69 8.22 2.31
N THR A 345 3.56 9.22 2.51
CA THR A 345 4.93 9.02 2.96
C THR A 345 5.24 9.88 4.17
N ASP A 346 6.06 9.37 5.07
CA ASP A 346 6.63 10.16 6.15
C ASP A 346 8.05 9.70 6.47
N LEU A 347 8.83 10.60 7.08
CA LEU A 347 10.19 10.34 7.49
C LEU A 347 10.39 10.76 8.94
N ASP A 348 11.10 9.92 9.70
CA ASP A 348 11.51 10.24 11.05
C ASP A 348 13.04 10.34 11.11
N ARG A 349 13.54 11.50 11.58
CA ARG A 349 14.97 11.70 11.84
C ARG A 349 15.30 11.36 13.28
N THR A 350 15.99 10.24 13.47
CA THR A 350 16.40 9.75 14.78
C THR A 350 17.84 10.15 15.12
N THR A 351 18.05 10.66 16.33
CA THR A 351 19.38 10.92 16.87
C THR A 351 19.92 9.65 17.54
N ILE A 352 21.11 9.22 17.12
CA ILE A 352 21.82 8.09 17.71
C ILE A 352 22.90 8.62 18.64
N THR A 353 22.85 8.17 19.88
CA THR A 353 23.89 8.38 20.87
C THR A 353 24.75 7.13 20.98
N ASP A 354 26.06 7.32 21.19
CA ASP A 354 26.87 6.22 21.66
C ASP A 354 26.31 5.74 23.01
N GLY A 355 26.30 4.41 23.22
CA GLY A 355 26.01 3.80 24.53
C GLY A 355 26.63 4.60 25.66
N VAL A 356 25.97 4.65 26.83
CA VAL A 356 26.52 5.31 28.02
C VAL A 356 27.98 4.93 28.11
N ALA A 357 28.85 5.91 27.87
CA ALA A 357 30.28 5.71 28.04
C ALA A 357 30.44 5.23 29.48
N ASN A 358 30.96 4.01 29.64
CA ASN A 358 31.29 3.36 30.90
C ASN A 358 30.23 2.42 31.54
N ALA A 359 29.70 1.45 30.80
CA ALA A 359 28.98 0.31 31.38
C ALA A 359 29.83 -0.99 31.34
N PRO A 360 30.26 -1.54 32.48
CA PRO A 360 30.80 -2.90 32.52
C PRO A 360 29.69 -3.94 32.27
N ASP A 361 30.02 -5.03 31.57
CA ASP A 361 29.11 -6.16 31.33
C ASP A 361 29.88 -7.47 31.54
N LEU A 362 29.72 -8.07 32.73
CA LEU A 362 30.44 -9.26 33.15
C LEU A 362 29.58 -10.52 32.92
N ILE A 363 30.00 -11.36 31.99
CA ILE A 363 29.42 -12.68 31.75
C ILE A 363 30.09 -13.71 32.66
N LEU A 364 29.29 -14.66 33.16
CA LEU A 364 29.75 -15.83 33.92
C LEU A 364 29.26 -17.12 33.27
N VAL A 365 30.15 -18.11 33.16
CA VAL A 365 29.81 -19.46 32.67
C VAL A 365 30.37 -20.50 33.63
N LYS A 366 29.48 -21.27 34.29
CA LYS A 366 29.87 -22.35 35.21
C LYS A 366 29.74 -23.71 34.54
N ARG A 367 30.81 -24.51 34.57
CA ARG A 367 30.91 -25.84 33.97
C ARG A 367 31.47 -26.85 34.95
N ILE A 368 31.10 -28.12 34.78
CA ILE A 368 31.89 -29.24 35.31
C ILE A 368 32.99 -29.53 34.30
N THR A 369 34.24 -29.45 34.73
CA THR A 369 35.42 -29.63 33.86
C THR A 369 36.16 -30.94 34.12
N ALA A 370 35.91 -31.59 35.26
CA ALA A 370 36.36 -32.96 35.49
C ALA A 370 35.50 -33.71 36.51
N VAL A 371 35.47 -35.05 36.40
CA VAL A 371 35.04 -35.98 37.46
C VAL A 371 36.23 -36.89 37.80
N ILE A 372 36.54 -36.98 39.09
CA ILE A 372 37.68 -37.71 39.63
C ILE A 372 37.17 -38.84 40.54
N SER A 373 37.36 -40.09 40.10
CA SER A 373 36.90 -41.31 40.79
C SER A 373 38.10 -42.20 41.13
N GLU A 374 38.35 -42.52 42.41
CA GLU A 374 39.35 -43.52 42.86
C GLU A 374 40.68 -43.56 42.04
N ASN A 375 41.29 -42.38 41.80
CA ASN A 375 42.52 -42.13 41.00
C ASN A 375 42.39 -42.01 39.48
N ASN A 376 41.20 -42.09 38.91
CA ASN A 376 40.95 -41.77 37.50
C ASN A 376 40.34 -40.38 37.38
N THR A 377 40.96 -39.52 36.55
CA THR A 377 40.44 -38.18 36.26
C THR A 377 39.89 -38.17 34.84
N THR A 378 38.59 -37.96 34.72
CA THR A 378 37.92 -37.75 33.44
C THR A 378 37.75 -36.25 33.25
N ASN A 379 38.56 -35.64 32.38
CA ASN A 379 38.42 -34.23 32.01
C ASN A 379 37.40 -34.08 30.88
N TYR A 380 36.52 -33.09 31.01
CA TYR A 380 35.64 -32.68 29.92
C TYR A 380 36.38 -31.66 29.04
N THR A 381 36.49 -31.94 27.75
CA THR A 381 37.19 -31.09 26.77
C THR A 381 36.30 -30.63 25.63
N VAL A 382 35.04 -31.07 25.61
CA VAL A 382 34.05 -30.72 24.58
C VAL A 382 32.87 -30.05 25.26
N TYR A 383 32.57 -28.83 24.82
CA TYR A 383 31.43 -28.04 25.28
C TYR A 383 30.66 -27.57 24.05
N ARG A 384 29.33 -27.49 24.15
CA ARG A 384 28.49 -26.85 23.14
C ARG A 384 28.31 -25.40 23.56
N ASP A 385 28.86 -24.49 22.77
CA ASP A 385 28.91 -23.06 23.11
C ASP A 385 28.00 -22.20 22.20
N ASP A 386 27.49 -22.77 21.08
CA ASP A 386 26.52 -22.17 20.17
C ASP A 386 25.77 -23.26 19.35
N THR A 387 24.69 -22.86 18.67
CA THR A 387 23.91 -23.60 17.68
C THR A 387 24.70 -23.99 16.41
N SER A 388 25.78 -23.27 16.08
CA SER A 388 26.74 -23.68 15.03
C SER A 388 27.97 -24.32 15.67
N SER A 389 28.11 -25.63 15.49
CA SER A 389 29.18 -26.46 16.01
C SER A 389 30.54 -26.23 15.32
N ASP A 390 31.06 -25.00 15.34
CA ASP A 390 32.42 -24.72 14.89
C ASP A 390 33.41 -24.99 16.02
N SER A 391 34.17 -26.08 15.91
CA SER A 391 35.18 -26.51 16.87
C SER A 391 36.46 -25.63 16.85
N THR A 392 36.48 -24.56 16.06
CA THR A 392 37.65 -23.67 15.90
C THR A 392 37.46 -22.27 16.49
N ALA A 393 36.27 -21.93 17.02
CA ALA A 393 36.05 -20.67 17.71
C ALA A 393 36.88 -20.58 19.01
N ALA A 394 37.33 -19.37 19.36
CA ALA A 394 38.10 -19.13 20.57
C ALA A 394 37.17 -19.29 21.80
N ASN A 395 37.11 -20.53 22.30
CA ASN A 395 36.19 -20.93 23.35
C ASN A 395 36.52 -20.18 24.66
N ASP A 396 35.52 -19.49 25.20
CA ASP A 396 35.51 -18.88 26.55
C ASP A 396 36.29 -17.57 26.75
N ASN A 397 36.79 -16.92 25.69
CA ASN A 397 37.53 -15.65 25.80
C ASN A 397 37.31 -14.64 24.67
N ALA A 398 36.41 -14.93 23.72
CA ALA A 398 36.06 -14.03 22.62
C ALA A 398 35.01 -12.98 23.05
N PRO A 399 35.09 -11.73 22.56
CA PRO A 399 34.00 -10.77 22.72
C PRO A 399 32.67 -11.33 22.16
N PHE A 400 31.54 -11.01 22.79
CA PHE A 400 30.20 -11.50 22.43
C PHE A 400 29.95 -12.99 22.63
N TRP A 401 30.73 -13.62 23.53
CA TRP A 401 30.54 -15.01 23.96
C TRP A 401 29.63 -15.09 25.21
N PRO A 402 28.59 -15.96 25.22
CA PRO A 402 28.15 -16.84 24.13
C PRO A 402 27.37 -16.05 23.07
N GLY A 403 27.45 -16.49 21.80
CA GLY A 403 26.86 -15.80 20.65
C GLY A 403 25.40 -15.42 20.90
N TYR A 404 25.15 -14.13 21.12
CA TYR A 404 23.80 -13.61 21.30
C TYR A 404 23.09 -13.61 19.95
N SER A 405 22.41 -14.71 19.61
CA SER A 405 21.40 -14.73 18.55
C SER A 405 20.06 -14.36 19.17
N ALA A 406 19.52 -13.21 18.74
CA ALA A 406 18.22 -12.70 19.16
C ALA A 406 17.12 -13.71 18.79
N GLY A 407 16.72 -14.55 19.76
CA GLY A 407 15.75 -15.61 19.55
C GLY A 407 15.82 -16.73 20.57
N ASN A 408 16.94 -16.89 21.27
CA ASN A 408 17.13 -18.01 22.20
C ASN A 408 17.21 -17.51 23.66
N GLN A 409 16.07 -17.25 24.28
CA GLN A 409 15.95 -16.87 25.70
C GLN A 409 16.13 -18.07 26.66
N SER A 410 16.91 -19.07 26.29
CA SER A 410 16.99 -20.33 27.03
C SER A 410 18.40 -20.58 27.53
N ASN A 411 18.49 -21.04 28.79
CA ASN A 411 19.66 -21.58 29.50
C ASN A 411 20.28 -22.83 28.81
N THR A 412 20.14 -22.96 27.49
CA THR A 412 20.52 -24.12 26.67
C THR A 412 21.90 -24.01 26.03
N PHE A 413 22.61 -22.88 26.20
CA PHE A 413 23.93 -22.65 25.62
C PHE A 413 25.06 -23.43 26.29
N THR A 414 24.77 -24.24 27.31
CA THR A 414 25.79 -24.99 28.05
C THR A 414 25.26 -26.34 28.51
N VAL A 415 25.22 -27.30 27.59
CA VAL A 415 25.05 -28.71 27.95
C VAL A 415 26.41 -29.37 27.79
N GLY A 416 26.97 -29.90 28.88
CA GLY A 416 28.11 -30.79 28.78
C GLY A 416 27.70 -31.99 27.93
N GLU A 417 28.32 -32.15 26.76
CA GLU A 417 28.23 -33.39 26.02
C GLU A 417 29.04 -34.42 26.80
N LEU A 418 28.37 -35.31 27.52
CA LEU A 418 28.74 -36.72 27.75
C LEU A 418 27.84 -37.28 28.87
N GLY A 419 27.20 -38.42 28.59
CA GLY A 419 26.33 -39.15 29.53
C GLY A 419 27.07 -39.85 30.68
N LEU A 420 27.92 -39.11 31.40
CA LEU A 420 28.60 -39.57 32.61
C LEU A 420 27.87 -39.01 33.84
N GLU A 421 27.42 -39.89 34.72
CA GLU A 421 26.83 -39.53 36.01
C GLU A 421 27.92 -39.56 37.09
N ALA A 422 28.13 -38.44 37.79
CA ALA A 422 28.96 -38.41 38.99
C ALA A 422 28.32 -39.27 40.09
N LYS A 423 29.11 -40.09 40.77
CA LYS A 423 28.67 -41.04 41.80
C LYS A 423 29.06 -40.57 43.20
N PRO A 424 28.42 -41.08 44.27
CA PRO A 424 28.88 -40.85 45.63
C PRO A 424 30.36 -41.16 45.78
N ASN A 425 31.08 -40.26 46.46
CA ASN A 425 32.54 -40.22 46.63
C ASN A 425 33.38 -39.71 45.45
N ASP A 426 32.80 -39.49 44.27
CA ASP A 426 33.51 -38.81 43.20
C ASP A 426 33.82 -37.36 43.60
N THR A 427 34.92 -36.82 43.08
CA THR A 427 35.20 -35.39 43.17
C THR A 427 34.90 -34.72 41.84
N VAL A 428 34.01 -33.75 41.86
CA VAL A 428 33.64 -32.94 40.70
C VAL A 428 34.46 -31.66 40.74
N GLU A 429 35.11 -31.34 39.62
CA GLU A 429 35.80 -30.06 39.43
C GLU A 429 34.89 -29.11 38.66
N TYR A 430 34.58 -27.96 39.27
CA TYR A 430 33.84 -26.88 38.66
C TYR A 430 34.80 -25.80 38.19
N THR A 431 34.56 -25.26 36.98
CA THR A 431 35.21 -24.04 36.50
C THR A 431 34.14 -22.99 36.19
N ILE A 432 34.27 -21.80 36.77
CA ILE A 432 33.47 -20.61 36.50
C ILE A 432 34.33 -19.66 35.68
N TYR A 433 34.06 -19.56 34.39
CA TYR A 433 34.67 -18.59 33.50
C TYR A 433 34.00 -17.24 33.65
N PHE A 434 34.77 -16.17 33.47
CA PHE A 434 34.26 -14.81 33.45
C PHE A 434 34.91 -13.99 32.34
N LEU A 435 34.15 -13.06 31.76
CA LEU A 435 34.56 -12.17 30.68
C LEU A 435 33.83 -10.84 30.84
N ASN A 436 34.54 -9.71 30.76
CA ASN A 436 33.89 -8.41 30.64
C ASN A 436 33.77 -8.03 29.17
N GLN A 437 32.56 -8.14 28.61
CA GLN A 437 32.24 -7.76 27.24
C GLN A 437 31.69 -6.34 27.13
N GLY A 438 31.56 -5.62 28.26
CA GLY A 438 31.09 -4.24 28.29
C GLY A 438 32.16 -3.27 27.81
N ASN A 439 31.87 -1.97 27.90
CA ASN A 439 32.74 -0.91 27.41
C ASN A 439 33.46 -0.12 28.54
N ALA A 440 33.33 -0.57 29.81
CA ALA A 440 34.11 -0.08 30.94
C ALA A 440 34.63 -1.20 31.86
N PRO A 441 35.67 -0.91 32.67
CA PRO A 441 36.13 -1.85 33.69
C PRO A 441 35.06 -2.19 34.72
N ALA A 442 34.87 -3.48 34.98
CA ALA A 442 34.07 -3.97 36.09
C ALA A 442 34.95 -3.94 37.36
N SER A 443 34.43 -3.36 38.45
CA SER A 443 35.16 -3.23 39.73
C SER A 443 34.33 -3.76 40.90
N ASN A 444 34.96 -4.03 42.04
CA ASN A 444 34.32 -4.59 43.25
C ASN A 444 33.58 -5.92 42.99
N ILE A 445 34.14 -6.76 42.12
CA ILE A 445 33.49 -8.00 41.67
C ILE A 445 33.62 -9.07 42.75
N LYS A 446 32.50 -9.69 43.10
CA LYS A 446 32.42 -10.82 44.02
C LYS A 446 31.64 -11.94 43.35
N ILE A 447 32.34 -13.00 42.96
CA ILE A 447 31.71 -14.18 42.37
C ILE A 447 31.42 -15.15 43.50
N CYS A 448 30.12 -15.41 43.72
CA CYS A 448 29.65 -16.30 44.76
C CYS A 448 29.00 -17.54 44.16
N ASP A 449 29.35 -18.70 44.69
CA ASP A 449 28.80 -19.99 44.25
C ASP A 449 28.35 -20.81 45.46
N ARG A 450 27.04 -21.02 45.58
CA ARG A 450 26.43 -21.80 46.65
C ARG A 450 26.47 -23.28 46.30
N LEU A 451 27.02 -24.10 47.20
CA LEU A 451 27.06 -25.53 47.01
C LEU A 451 25.67 -26.16 47.13
N SER A 452 25.43 -27.21 46.34
CA SER A 452 24.22 -28.02 46.47
C SER A 452 24.31 -28.90 47.71
N GLN A 453 23.16 -29.43 48.14
CA GLN A 453 23.09 -30.31 49.32
C GLN A 453 23.86 -31.62 49.17
N TYR A 454 24.20 -32.01 47.93
CA TYR A 454 24.87 -33.27 47.59
C TYR A 454 26.39 -33.13 47.49
N LEU A 455 26.94 -31.96 47.79
CA LEU A 455 28.35 -31.64 47.62
C LEU A 455 29.00 -31.25 48.95
N ASP A 456 30.22 -31.72 49.16
CA ASP A 456 31.13 -31.27 50.20
C ASP A 456 32.33 -30.57 49.57
N TYR A 457 32.64 -29.36 50.02
CA TYR A 457 33.81 -28.61 49.54
C TYR A 457 35.12 -29.37 49.83
N SER A 458 36.05 -29.34 48.87
CA SER A 458 37.38 -29.94 49.03
C SER A 458 38.43 -28.85 49.34
N PRO A 459 38.77 -28.60 50.62
CA PRO A 459 39.65 -27.50 51.03
C PRO A 459 41.12 -27.67 50.61
N ASP A 460 41.52 -28.89 50.24
CA ASP A 460 42.89 -29.23 49.84
C ASP A 460 43.01 -29.56 48.34
N ALA A 461 42.02 -29.13 47.52
CA ALA A 461 41.88 -29.50 46.11
C ALA A 461 43.15 -29.28 45.25
N TYR A 462 43.92 -28.25 45.56
CA TYR A 462 45.12 -27.82 44.85
C TYR A 462 46.37 -27.77 45.74
N GLY A 463 46.34 -28.45 46.89
CA GLY A 463 47.41 -28.56 47.88
C GLY A 463 46.92 -28.21 49.28
N SER A 464 47.82 -28.29 50.27
CA SER A 464 47.45 -28.10 51.68
C SER A 464 46.78 -26.74 51.91
N SER A 465 45.51 -26.77 52.32
CA SER A 465 44.63 -25.63 52.59
C SER A 465 44.38 -24.71 51.38
N MET A 466 44.60 -25.21 50.17
CA MET A 466 44.40 -24.50 48.90
C MET A 466 43.27 -25.15 48.11
N GLY A 467 42.03 -24.72 48.35
CA GLY A 467 40.84 -25.35 47.77
C GLY A 467 40.26 -24.64 46.55
N ILE A 468 40.80 -23.48 46.20
CA ILE A 468 40.34 -22.63 45.08
C ILE A 468 41.52 -22.33 44.18
N LYS A 469 41.29 -22.28 42.88
CA LYS A 469 42.28 -21.85 41.89
C LYS A 469 41.69 -20.70 41.09
N LEU A 470 42.44 -19.63 40.91
CA LEU A 470 42.08 -18.47 40.10
C LEU A 470 43.09 -18.35 38.97
N ASN A 471 42.59 -18.30 37.74
CA ASN A 471 43.34 -17.85 36.59
C ASN A 471 42.84 -16.47 36.18
N PHE A 472 43.69 -15.46 36.30
CA PHE A 472 43.35 -14.08 35.96
C PHE A 472 44.61 -13.28 35.63
N ASN A 473 44.54 -12.39 34.64
CA ASN A 473 45.66 -11.55 34.22
C ASN A 473 46.92 -12.38 33.85
N ASN A 474 46.71 -13.45 33.08
CA ASN A 474 47.74 -14.43 32.69
C ASN A 474 48.50 -15.11 33.86
N SER A 475 47.94 -15.07 35.07
CA SER A 475 48.49 -15.72 36.25
C SER A 475 47.53 -16.75 36.80
N GLU A 476 48.05 -17.92 37.18
CA GLU A 476 47.29 -18.96 37.88
C GLU A 476 47.78 -19.05 39.32
N THR A 477 46.87 -18.82 40.26
CA THR A 477 47.13 -18.80 41.70
C THR A 477 46.19 -19.75 42.42
N ASN A 478 46.74 -20.57 43.32
CA ASN A 478 45.93 -21.34 44.26
C ASN A 478 45.64 -20.47 45.48
N LEU A 479 44.36 -20.30 45.80
CA LEU A 479 43.85 -19.51 46.92
C LEU A 479 43.37 -20.44 48.03
N THR A 480 43.40 -19.95 49.26
CA THR A 480 42.87 -20.68 50.40
C THR A 480 41.35 -20.66 50.40
N GLY A 481 40.76 -21.56 51.20
CA GLY A 481 39.32 -21.55 51.48
C GLY A 481 38.97 -20.85 52.80
N VAL A 482 39.90 -20.15 53.45
CA VAL A 482 39.70 -19.60 54.79
C VAL A 482 39.60 -18.07 54.75
N ALA A 483 39.22 -17.47 55.88
CA ALA A 483 39.18 -16.01 55.99
C ALA A 483 40.60 -15.47 56.18
N ASP A 484 41.27 -15.07 55.10
CA ASP A 484 42.59 -14.44 55.14
C ASP A 484 42.70 -13.23 54.19
N VAL A 485 43.89 -12.96 53.67
CA VAL A 485 44.19 -11.80 52.82
C VAL A 485 44.13 -12.11 51.33
N ASP A 486 43.95 -13.38 50.95
CA ASP A 486 43.81 -13.74 49.54
C ASP A 486 42.37 -13.53 49.04
N ALA A 487 42.18 -13.70 47.73
CA ALA A 487 40.91 -13.40 47.07
C ALA A 487 39.79 -14.43 47.35
N GLY A 488 40.14 -15.61 47.85
CA GLY A 488 39.28 -16.77 47.97
C GLY A 488 38.80 -17.01 49.39
N GLN A 489 37.52 -17.34 49.56
CA GLN A 489 37.00 -17.73 50.86
C GLN A 489 35.86 -18.74 50.70
N PHE A 490 35.87 -19.80 51.51
CA PHE A 490 34.72 -20.69 51.67
C PHE A 490 34.00 -20.37 52.98
N PHE A 491 32.72 -19.99 52.88
CA PHE A 491 31.83 -19.85 54.01
C PHE A 491 31.19 -21.20 54.28
N GLY A 492 31.57 -21.87 55.38
CA GLY A 492 30.96 -23.13 55.79
C GLY A 492 29.44 -23.03 56.03
N PRO A 493 28.74 -24.17 56.16
CA PRO A 493 27.31 -24.21 56.46
C PRO A 493 26.91 -23.29 57.61
N ASP A 494 25.77 -22.62 57.47
CA ASP A 494 25.17 -21.71 58.45
C ASP A 494 25.99 -20.45 58.80
N LEU A 495 27.13 -20.22 58.13
CA LEU A 495 27.85 -18.95 58.19
C LEU A 495 27.30 -17.97 57.16
N THR A 496 27.24 -16.69 57.52
CA THR A 496 26.76 -15.63 56.61
C THR A 496 27.81 -15.32 55.53
N PRO A 497 27.52 -15.54 54.23
CA PRO A 497 28.46 -15.26 53.15
C PRO A 497 28.50 -13.75 52.85
N SER A 498 29.32 -13.02 53.62
CA SER A 498 29.41 -11.56 53.47
C SER A 498 29.80 -11.15 52.04
N GLY A 499 29.11 -10.16 51.47
CA GLY A 499 29.35 -9.69 50.11
C GLY A 499 28.72 -10.52 48.99
N CYS A 500 28.04 -11.62 49.31
CA CYS A 500 27.20 -12.36 48.37
C CYS A 500 25.76 -11.86 48.42
N ILE A 501 25.09 -11.83 47.28
CA ILE A 501 23.70 -11.42 47.13
C ILE A 501 22.87 -12.56 46.56
N ARG A 502 21.56 -12.53 46.82
CA ARG A 502 20.64 -13.52 46.26
C ARG A 502 20.30 -13.16 44.80
N PRO A 503 20.32 -14.14 43.87
CA PRO A 503 20.07 -13.86 42.46
C PRO A 503 18.60 -13.52 42.15
N ASP A 504 17.65 -13.88 43.02
CA ASP A 504 16.21 -13.66 42.83
C ASP A 504 15.75 -12.25 43.19
N ASN A 505 16.39 -11.61 44.17
CA ASN A 505 15.93 -10.33 44.73
C ASN A 505 17.06 -9.33 45.06
N LEU A 506 18.30 -9.67 44.74
CA LEU A 506 19.50 -8.85 44.92
C LEU A 506 19.77 -8.41 46.37
N GLN A 507 19.13 -9.03 47.37
CA GLN A 507 19.40 -8.76 48.78
C GLN A 507 20.65 -9.52 49.25
N PRO A 508 21.38 -9.03 50.28
CA PRO A 508 22.48 -9.76 50.88
C PRO A 508 22.06 -11.15 51.37
N MET A 509 22.92 -12.15 51.15
CA MET A 509 22.73 -13.49 51.69
C MET A 509 22.88 -13.49 53.22
N THR A 510 22.07 -14.31 53.88
CA THR A 510 22.11 -14.57 55.33
C THR A 510 22.62 -15.99 55.60
N ALA A 511 22.88 -16.32 56.88
CA ALA A 511 23.21 -17.69 57.30
C ALA A 511 22.20 -18.73 56.80
N ALA A 512 20.90 -18.41 56.82
CA ALA A 512 19.84 -19.31 56.38
C ALA A 512 19.89 -19.60 54.87
N ASP A 513 20.49 -18.70 54.08
CA ASP A 513 20.66 -18.88 52.63
C ASP A 513 21.85 -19.79 52.29
N ASN A 514 22.66 -20.19 53.29
CA ASN A 514 23.91 -20.95 53.14
C ASN A 514 23.95 -22.31 53.88
N PRO A 515 23.01 -23.23 53.63
CA PRO A 515 22.94 -24.50 54.38
C PRO A 515 24.05 -25.51 54.03
N ASN A 516 24.75 -25.34 52.89
CA ASN A 516 25.76 -26.29 52.40
C ASN A 516 27.13 -25.65 52.16
N GLY A 517 27.25 -24.36 52.46
CA GLY A 517 28.45 -23.58 52.21
C GLY A 517 28.46 -22.85 50.86
N THR A 518 29.20 -21.75 50.83
CA THR A 518 29.28 -20.82 49.70
C THR A 518 30.74 -20.47 49.46
N LEU A 519 31.18 -20.66 48.23
CA LEU A 519 32.44 -20.16 47.72
C LEU A 519 32.29 -18.69 47.37
N ARG A 520 33.26 -17.85 47.72
CA ARG A 520 33.38 -16.47 47.24
C ARG A 520 34.79 -16.24 46.72
N VAL A 521 34.90 -15.62 45.55
CA VAL A 521 36.16 -15.06 45.05
C VAL A 521 35.96 -13.58 44.75
N GLU A 522 36.82 -12.74 45.32
CA GLU A 522 36.86 -11.30 45.04
C GLU A 522 37.88 -11.02 43.94
N LEU A 523 37.45 -10.40 42.84
CA LEU A 523 38.34 -10.07 41.72
C LEU A 523 38.76 -8.61 41.77
N ALA A 524 39.99 -8.35 41.31
CA ALA A 524 40.41 -7.00 40.93
C ALA A 524 39.63 -6.52 39.69
N ASN A 525 39.91 -5.30 39.23
CA ASN A 525 39.22 -4.74 38.08
C ASN A 525 39.37 -5.63 36.84
N VAL A 526 38.25 -5.99 36.22
CA VAL A 526 38.19 -6.76 34.98
C VAL A 526 37.91 -5.78 33.84
N ASP A 527 38.89 -5.57 32.97
CA ASP A 527 38.80 -4.58 31.88
C ASP A 527 37.94 -5.08 30.71
N PRO A 528 37.37 -4.21 29.87
CA PRO A 528 36.68 -4.59 28.63
C PRO A 528 37.55 -5.46 27.71
N ALA A 529 37.01 -6.59 27.26
CA ALA A 529 37.63 -7.40 26.24
C ALA A 529 37.52 -6.70 24.88
N THR A 530 38.66 -6.44 24.24
CA THR A 530 38.72 -5.81 22.90
C THR A 530 38.95 -6.83 21.79
N SER A 531 39.47 -8.00 22.13
CA SER A 531 39.66 -9.15 21.23
C SER A 531 39.90 -10.41 22.08
N PRO A 532 39.90 -11.62 21.47
CA PRO A 532 40.16 -12.84 22.23
C PRO A 532 41.45 -12.74 23.05
N ALA A 533 41.33 -13.08 24.33
CA ALA A 533 42.40 -13.01 25.30
C ALA A 533 43.03 -11.60 25.54
N THR A 534 42.37 -10.51 25.15
CA THR A 534 42.94 -9.16 25.19
C THR A 534 41.96 -8.12 25.75
N PRO A 535 42.36 -7.32 26.76
CA PRO A 535 43.58 -7.43 27.56
C PRO A 535 43.56 -8.66 28.48
N ALA A 536 44.71 -9.03 29.05
CA ALA A 536 44.86 -10.26 29.85
C ALA A 536 43.96 -10.29 31.11
N ASN A 537 43.56 -9.14 31.61
CA ASN A 537 42.66 -8.97 32.76
C ASN A 537 41.21 -8.73 32.35
N SER A 538 40.82 -8.99 31.10
CA SER A 538 39.42 -8.92 30.66
C SER A 538 38.63 -10.21 30.86
N TYR A 539 39.33 -11.31 31.14
CA TYR A 539 38.76 -12.64 31.26
C TYR A 539 39.57 -13.47 32.25
N GLY A 540 39.00 -14.60 32.66
CA GLY A 540 39.67 -15.57 33.51
C GLY A 540 38.73 -16.69 33.94
N TYR A 541 39.17 -17.48 34.90
CA TYR A 541 38.31 -18.49 35.51
C TYR A 541 38.64 -18.75 36.97
N ILE A 542 37.62 -19.14 37.72
CA ILE A 542 37.70 -19.69 39.07
C ILE A 542 37.46 -21.18 38.99
N ARG A 543 38.26 -21.97 39.68
CA ARG A 543 38.14 -23.42 39.72
C ARG A 543 38.17 -23.94 41.14
N PHE A 544 37.30 -24.88 41.44
CA PHE A 544 37.25 -25.53 42.75
C PHE A 544 36.74 -26.97 42.61
N ARG A 545 36.96 -27.77 43.65
CA ARG A 545 36.48 -29.15 43.70
C ARG A 545 35.49 -29.35 44.83
N ALA A 546 34.52 -30.21 44.59
CA ALA A 546 33.60 -30.68 45.62
C ALA A 546 33.40 -32.18 45.48
N ARG A 547 33.35 -32.89 46.62
CA ARG A 547 33.07 -34.31 46.69
C ARG A 547 31.57 -34.55 46.70
N VAL A 548 31.11 -35.53 45.93
CA VAL A 548 29.71 -35.99 45.93
C VAL A 548 29.46 -36.83 47.18
N LYS A 549 28.40 -36.50 47.92
CA LYS A 549 27.97 -37.20 49.14
C LYS A 549 27.41 -38.60 48.86
#